data_AF-A0A4R8H937-F1
#
_entry.id   AF-A0A4R8H937-F1
#
_cell.length_a   1.000
_cell.length_b   1.000
_cell.length_c   1.000
_cell.angle_alpha   90.00
_cell.angle_beta   90.00
_cell.angle_gamma   90.00
#
_symmetry.space_group_name_H-M   'P 1'
#
loop_
_entity.id
_entity.type
_entity.pdbx_description
1 polymer ?
#
loop_
_entity_poly.entity_id
_entity_poly.type
_entity_poly.pdbx_seq_one_letter_code
_entity_poly.pdbx_strand_id
1 'polypeptide(L)'
;MKKDMNSIEIANKHDICDRTIRKIINGNHLLNQINLKHLKLRSLAKTIIYYYEEMDLSYGEISKKINRSRNLIGKITNRKHPIAKNLGKPKEKSLYKLLENDYLIIFKNYHNGKYNQEELADQYNITSSTISKIINCKHSATKHLKIPKNINKKHRNSPLTKEEYLQIYNKYKSSNFTQNELVTEYEIGQKTIYSIIKGKHWSTQHLETIKTTGENHYDSNLTKKECLNIYKEYNKNNYKQSELASKYNISQETVSRIVNGNHWSTDNLEITVKDKRCQISKNLCLEVYNKYKDNNYTQQELADEYNISRRTVSEIVNAKHPSTKNKKALVQNNNSKLSKDTCLEIYYEYNKNNYTQKELGEKYNISPRTVSRITNHKHWSTKHLQKETIK
;
A
#
# COMPACT_ATOMS: atom_id res chain seq x y z
N MET A 1 25.72 40.81 -49.99
CA MET A 1 26.91 40.14 -50.57
C MET A 1 27.66 39.41 -49.47
N LYS A 2 27.55 38.07 -49.40
CA LYS A 2 28.41 37.25 -48.52
C LYS A 2 29.73 37.07 -49.26
N LYS A 3 30.86 37.52 -48.68
CA LYS A 3 32.19 37.24 -49.24
C LYS A 3 32.37 35.72 -49.27
N ASP A 4 32.62 35.17 -50.45
CA ASP A 4 33.03 33.77 -50.60
C ASP A 4 34.34 33.58 -49.84
N MET A 5 34.24 32.86 -48.72
CA MET A 5 35.37 32.57 -47.86
C MET A 5 36.31 31.63 -48.63
N ASN A 6 37.53 32.07 -48.89
CA ASN A 6 38.49 31.34 -49.74
C ASN A 6 38.76 29.96 -49.13
N SER A 7 38.71 28.90 -49.95
CA SER A 7 39.04 27.51 -49.57
C SER A 7 40.33 27.35 -48.75
N ILE A 8 41.32 28.22 -48.99
CA ILE A 8 42.59 28.29 -48.27
C ILE A 8 42.39 28.70 -46.80
N GLU A 9 41.47 29.63 -46.54
CA GLU A 9 41.18 30.15 -45.20
C GLU A 9 40.49 29.07 -44.33
N ILE A 10 39.62 28.27 -44.94
CA ILE A 10 38.97 27.12 -44.31
C ILE A 10 39.99 26.00 -44.03
N ALA A 11 40.92 25.77 -44.96
CA ALA A 11 41.99 24.76 -44.80
C ALA A 11 42.87 25.07 -43.59
N ASN A 12 43.30 26.32 -43.47
CA ASN A 12 44.16 26.77 -42.38
C ASN A 12 43.42 26.77 -41.03
N LYS A 13 42.14 27.16 -41.00
CA LYS A 13 41.34 27.19 -39.77
C LYS A 13 41.09 25.80 -39.18
N HIS A 14 41.06 24.76 -40.01
CA HIS A 14 40.69 23.41 -39.59
C HIS A 14 41.80 22.36 -39.72
N ASP A 15 43.02 22.76 -40.10
CA ASP A 15 44.17 21.85 -40.25
C ASP A 15 43.85 20.70 -41.23
N ILE A 16 43.23 21.05 -42.37
CA ILE A 16 42.79 20.13 -43.43
C ILE A 16 43.61 20.40 -44.67
N CYS A 17 44.15 19.37 -45.32
CA CYS A 17 44.89 19.57 -46.56
C CYS A 17 43.97 20.09 -47.68
N ASP A 18 44.46 21.05 -48.46
CA ASP A 18 43.73 21.77 -49.52
C ASP A 18 43.03 20.82 -50.51
N ARG A 19 43.70 19.71 -50.85
CA ARG A 19 43.14 18.66 -51.73
C ARG A 19 41.84 18.05 -51.21
N THR A 20 41.66 17.95 -49.89
CA THR A 20 40.45 17.42 -49.26
C THR A 20 39.32 18.45 -49.29
N ILE A 21 39.64 19.74 -49.09
CA ILE A 21 38.66 20.82 -49.20
C ILE A 21 38.14 20.96 -50.63
N ARG A 22 39.01 20.88 -51.63
CA ARG A 22 38.57 20.89 -53.05
C ARG A 22 37.65 19.72 -53.39
N LYS A 23 37.85 18.54 -52.78
CA LYS A 23 36.94 17.38 -52.94
C LYS A 23 35.60 17.55 -52.23
N ILE A 24 35.56 18.27 -51.10
CA ILE A 24 34.36 18.62 -50.33
C ILE A 24 33.51 19.65 -51.08
N ILE A 25 34.17 20.65 -51.69
CA ILE A 25 33.49 21.70 -52.47
C ILE A 25 32.89 21.13 -53.75
N ASN A 26 33.57 20.17 -54.40
CA ASN A 26 33.14 19.61 -55.69
C ASN A 26 32.29 18.31 -55.58
N GLY A 27 31.96 17.84 -54.38
CA GLY A 27 31.37 16.51 -54.16
C GLY A 27 30.08 16.51 -53.35
N ASN A 28 29.12 15.66 -53.77
CA ASN A 28 27.82 15.36 -53.18
C ASN A 28 27.70 15.56 -51.65
N HIS A 29 26.59 16.20 -51.23
CA HIS A 29 26.23 16.59 -49.85
C HIS A 29 26.44 15.51 -48.76
N LEU A 30 26.40 14.22 -49.10
CA LEU A 30 26.69 13.08 -48.21
C LEU A 30 28.16 13.00 -47.75
N LEU A 31 29.12 13.37 -48.60
CA LEU A 31 30.56 13.41 -48.25
C LEU A 31 30.84 14.51 -47.22
N ASN A 32 30.08 15.60 -47.26
CA ASN A 32 30.23 16.74 -46.34
C ASN A 32 29.84 16.37 -44.91
N GLN A 33 28.79 15.56 -44.71
CA GLN A 33 28.38 15.10 -43.39
C GLN A 33 29.37 14.09 -42.78
N ILE A 34 29.92 13.19 -43.60
CA ILE A 34 30.90 12.18 -43.17
C ILE A 34 32.21 12.87 -42.74
N ASN A 35 32.68 13.84 -43.53
CA ASN A 35 33.90 14.58 -43.22
C ASN A 35 33.76 15.45 -41.97
N LEU A 36 32.61 16.13 -41.78
CA LEU A 36 32.35 16.91 -40.57
C LEU A 36 32.33 16.04 -39.30
N LYS A 37 31.75 14.83 -39.36
CA LYS A 37 31.80 13.88 -38.22
C LYS A 37 33.24 13.47 -37.91
N HIS A 38 34.05 13.16 -38.92
CA HIS A 38 35.46 12.80 -38.74
C HIS A 38 36.31 13.95 -38.17
N LEU A 39 36.07 15.19 -38.59
CA LEU A 39 36.78 16.37 -38.09
C LEU A 39 36.47 16.64 -36.61
N LYS A 40 35.18 16.58 -36.23
CA LYS A 40 34.77 16.71 -34.82
C LYS A 40 35.41 15.62 -33.94
N LEU A 41 35.49 14.41 -34.47
CA LEU A 41 36.11 13.27 -33.81
C LEU A 41 37.63 13.43 -33.65
N ARG A 42 38.32 13.99 -34.64
CA ARG A 42 39.77 14.26 -34.56
C ARG A 42 40.09 15.39 -33.58
N SER A 43 39.30 16.45 -33.59
CA SER A 43 39.39 17.54 -32.60
C SER A 43 39.18 17.00 -31.19
N LEU A 44 38.16 16.17 -30.98
CA LEU A 44 37.92 15.50 -29.69
C LEU A 44 39.12 14.65 -29.24
N ALA A 45 39.74 13.88 -30.16
CA ALA A 45 40.92 13.10 -29.83
C ALA A 45 42.11 13.98 -29.42
N LYS A 46 42.37 15.08 -30.14
CA LYS A 46 43.42 16.06 -29.77
C LYS A 46 43.15 16.65 -28.38
N THR A 47 41.91 17.03 -28.06
CA THR A 47 41.53 17.57 -26.74
C THR A 47 41.74 16.55 -25.62
N ILE A 48 41.34 15.29 -25.83
CA ILE A 48 41.57 14.20 -24.86
C ILE A 48 43.06 14.02 -24.59
N ILE A 49 43.87 14.04 -25.64
CA ILE A 49 45.32 13.87 -25.55
C ILE A 49 45.95 15.04 -24.80
N TYR A 50 45.56 16.27 -25.12
CA TYR A 50 46.01 17.46 -24.40
C TYR A 50 45.69 17.39 -22.90
N TYR A 51 44.45 17.06 -22.53
CA TYR A 51 44.07 16.92 -21.13
C TYR A 51 44.85 15.83 -20.40
N TYR A 52 45.20 14.75 -21.09
CA TYR A 52 45.92 13.64 -20.49
C TYR A 52 47.43 13.87 -20.38
N GLU A 53 48.05 14.40 -21.44
CA GLU A 53 49.51 14.54 -21.58
C GLU A 53 50.03 15.88 -21.02
N GLU A 54 49.27 16.97 -21.17
CA GLU A 54 49.73 18.33 -20.77
C GLU A 54 49.11 18.81 -19.45
N MET A 55 47.88 18.39 -19.14
CA MET A 55 47.19 18.80 -17.90
C MET A 55 47.20 17.73 -16.79
N ASP A 56 47.86 16.60 -17.03
CA ASP A 56 47.97 15.47 -16.08
C ASP A 56 46.63 14.94 -15.53
N LEU A 57 45.51 15.13 -16.25
CA LEU A 57 44.20 14.71 -15.77
C LEU A 57 44.01 13.19 -15.83
N SER A 58 43.35 12.63 -14.82
CA SER A 58 42.92 11.24 -14.78
C SER A 58 41.84 10.95 -15.84
N TYR A 59 41.65 9.67 -16.20
CA TYR A 59 40.58 9.28 -17.12
C TYR A 59 39.19 9.65 -16.60
N GLY A 60 38.98 9.64 -15.28
CA GLY A 60 37.74 10.03 -14.63
C GLY A 60 37.43 11.51 -14.79
N GLU A 61 38.41 12.38 -14.55
CA GLU A 61 38.28 13.84 -14.72
C GLU A 61 38.04 14.22 -16.17
N ILE A 62 38.80 13.62 -17.11
CA ILE A 62 38.59 13.82 -18.54
C ILE A 62 37.17 13.39 -18.93
N SER A 63 36.71 12.23 -18.44
CA SER A 63 35.39 11.67 -18.71
C SER A 63 34.26 12.61 -18.29
N LYS A 64 34.35 13.19 -17.10
CA LYS A 64 33.42 14.21 -16.61
C LYS A 64 33.48 15.47 -17.47
N LYS A 65 34.68 15.96 -17.79
CA LYS A 65 34.88 17.22 -18.51
C LYS A 65 34.37 17.18 -19.96
N ILE A 66 34.49 16.04 -20.64
CA ILE A 66 34.07 15.91 -22.05
C ILE A 66 32.77 15.13 -22.25
N ASN A 67 32.16 14.63 -21.17
CA ASN A 67 30.98 13.78 -21.17
C ASN A 67 31.10 12.58 -22.15
N ARG A 68 32.16 11.77 -21.95
CA ARG A 68 32.43 10.54 -22.71
C ARG A 68 32.89 9.42 -21.79
N SER A 69 32.69 8.17 -22.21
CA SER A 69 33.10 7.00 -21.41
C SER A 69 34.62 6.93 -21.21
N ARG A 70 35.04 6.51 -20.01
CA ARG A 70 36.46 6.28 -19.67
C ARG A 70 37.14 5.29 -20.61
N ASN A 71 36.41 4.30 -21.12
CA ASN A 71 36.92 3.33 -22.09
C ASN A 71 37.30 3.98 -23.42
N LEU A 72 36.47 4.90 -23.95
CA LEU A 72 36.79 5.63 -25.17
C LEU A 72 38.03 6.50 -24.97
N ILE A 73 38.09 7.22 -23.84
CA ILE A 73 39.25 8.03 -23.45
C ILE A 73 40.50 7.16 -23.42
N GLY A 74 40.47 6.04 -22.70
CA GLY A 74 41.58 5.09 -22.64
C GLY A 74 42.00 4.54 -24.00
N LYS A 75 41.06 4.26 -24.91
CA LYS A 75 41.40 3.83 -26.28
C LYS A 75 42.07 4.94 -27.08
N ILE A 76 41.66 6.19 -26.91
CA ILE A 76 42.23 7.36 -27.60
C ILE A 76 43.61 7.69 -27.06
N THR A 77 43.79 7.78 -25.73
CA THR A 77 45.09 8.07 -25.10
C THR A 77 46.11 7.00 -25.45
N ASN A 78 45.75 5.71 -25.38
CA ASN A 78 46.62 4.60 -25.77
C ASN A 78 46.76 4.37 -27.29
N ARG A 79 46.23 5.28 -28.12
CA ARG A 79 46.27 5.19 -29.60
C ARG A 79 45.67 3.90 -30.19
N LYS A 80 44.85 3.17 -29.43
CA LYS A 80 44.13 1.96 -29.88
C LYS A 80 42.89 2.30 -30.69
N HIS A 81 42.36 3.52 -30.56
CA HIS A 81 41.23 4.00 -31.34
C HIS A 81 41.67 4.40 -32.77
N PRO A 82 40.94 4.04 -33.84
CA PRO A 82 41.31 4.40 -35.22
C PRO A 82 41.62 5.88 -35.44
N ILE A 83 40.82 6.77 -34.85
CA ILE A 83 40.99 8.24 -34.93
C ILE A 83 42.35 8.71 -34.36
N ALA A 84 42.88 8.01 -33.37
CA ALA A 84 44.08 8.41 -32.66
C ALA A 84 45.37 7.85 -33.28
N LYS A 85 45.29 6.84 -34.17
CA LYS A 85 46.47 6.16 -34.75
C LYS A 85 47.46 7.12 -35.43
N ASN A 86 46.97 8.22 -35.98
CA ASN A 86 47.79 9.20 -36.72
C ASN A 86 48.27 10.38 -35.86
N LEU A 87 48.04 10.37 -34.53
CA LEU A 87 48.37 11.48 -33.62
C LEU A 87 49.74 11.31 -32.92
N GLY A 88 50.68 10.63 -33.58
CA GLY A 88 52.01 10.34 -33.04
C GLY A 88 52.00 9.32 -31.89
N LYS A 89 53.21 8.88 -31.50
CA LYS A 89 53.38 8.03 -30.31
C LYS A 89 52.95 8.84 -29.08
N PRO A 90 52.19 8.25 -28.15
CA PRO A 90 51.86 8.93 -26.90
C PRO A 90 53.17 9.26 -26.19
N LYS A 91 53.27 10.45 -25.58
CA LYS A 91 54.37 10.72 -24.64
C LYS A 91 54.30 9.62 -23.59
N GLU A 92 55.42 8.91 -23.37
CA GLU A 92 55.51 7.95 -22.28
C GLU A 92 55.37 8.73 -20.98
N LYS A 93 54.13 8.77 -20.47
CA LYS A 93 53.88 9.16 -19.10
C LYS A 93 54.67 8.15 -18.28
N SER A 94 55.60 8.60 -17.44
CA SER A 94 56.34 7.71 -16.55
C SER A 94 55.28 6.93 -15.78
N LEU A 95 55.08 5.67 -16.16
CA LEU A 95 54.13 4.80 -15.48
C LEU A 95 54.63 4.77 -14.05
N TYR A 96 53.85 5.32 -13.12
CA TYR A 96 54.19 5.29 -11.71
C TYR A 96 54.38 3.82 -11.37
N LYS A 97 55.64 3.44 -11.19
CA LYS A 97 56.00 2.06 -10.90
C LYS A 97 55.65 1.86 -9.43
N LEU A 98 54.48 1.28 -9.19
CA LEU A 98 54.04 0.95 -7.85
C LEU A 98 55.18 0.22 -7.12
N LEU A 99 55.52 0.72 -5.94
CA LEU A 99 56.46 0.06 -5.04
C LEU A 99 55.75 -1.13 -4.39
N GLU A 100 56.51 -2.09 -3.89
CA GLU A 100 55.95 -3.29 -3.23
C GLU A 100 55.00 -2.92 -2.08
N ASN A 101 55.30 -1.84 -1.37
CA ASN A 101 54.44 -1.29 -0.30
C ASN A 101 53.10 -0.76 -0.81
N ASP A 102 53.04 -0.19 -2.02
CA ASP A 102 51.78 0.36 -2.56
C ASP A 102 50.75 -0.75 -2.79
N TYR A 103 51.20 -1.91 -3.27
CA TYR A 103 50.34 -3.08 -3.45
C TYR A 103 49.69 -3.53 -2.13
N LEU A 104 50.45 -3.52 -1.04
CA LEU A 104 49.97 -3.86 0.30
C LEU A 104 48.97 -2.82 0.82
N ILE A 105 49.25 -1.52 0.62
CA ILE A 105 48.37 -0.44 1.05
C ILE A 105 47.05 -0.50 0.28
N ILE A 106 47.09 -0.65 -1.04
CA ILE A 106 45.89 -0.81 -1.90
C ILE A 106 45.07 -2.00 -1.42
N PHE A 107 45.71 -3.16 -1.19
CA PHE A 107 45.05 -4.36 -0.74
C PHE A 107 44.35 -4.18 0.62
N LYS A 108 45.08 -3.64 1.61
CA LYS A 108 44.55 -3.39 2.97
C LYS A 108 43.41 -2.39 2.95
N ASN A 109 43.59 -1.26 2.26
CA ASN A 109 42.59 -0.21 2.19
C ASN A 109 41.27 -0.69 1.57
N TYR A 110 41.34 -1.49 0.49
CA TYR A 110 40.15 -2.06 -0.12
C TYR A 110 39.43 -3.03 0.82
N HIS A 111 40.19 -3.95 1.44
CA HIS A 111 39.61 -4.97 2.33
C HIS A 111 39.07 -4.40 3.65
N ASN A 112 39.58 -3.25 4.09
CA ASN A 112 39.03 -2.51 5.22
C ASN A 112 37.82 -1.64 4.84
N GLY A 113 37.40 -1.64 3.57
CA GLY A 113 36.26 -0.85 3.08
C GLY A 113 36.54 0.65 3.01
N LYS A 114 37.81 1.08 3.11
CA LYS A 114 38.18 2.51 3.13
C LYS A 114 37.98 3.18 1.78
N TYR A 115 38.23 2.45 0.69
CA TYR A 115 38.08 2.94 -0.68
C TYR A 115 37.52 1.85 -1.60
N ASN A 116 36.77 2.26 -2.62
CA ASN A 116 36.32 1.38 -3.69
C ASN A 116 37.39 1.24 -4.80
N GLN A 117 37.15 0.36 -5.79
CA GLN A 117 38.15 0.08 -6.84
C GLN A 117 38.45 1.29 -7.74
N GLU A 118 37.49 2.19 -7.94
CA GLU A 118 37.66 3.37 -8.78
C GLU A 118 38.48 4.44 -8.05
N GLU A 119 38.16 4.69 -6.78
CA GLU A 119 38.91 5.63 -5.93
C GLU A 119 40.38 5.25 -5.83
N LEU A 120 40.68 3.95 -5.63
CA LEU A 120 42.05 3.46 -5.61
C LEU A 120 42.73 3.55 -6.98
N ALA A 121 41.98 3.36 -8.07
CA ALA A 121 42.52 3.50 -9.42
C ALA A 121 42.95 4.94 -9.70
N ASP A 122 42.09 5.90 -9.34
CA ASP A 122 42.36 7.33 -9.51
C ASP A 122 43.51 7.78 -8.58
N GLN A 123 43.50 7.38 -7.30
CA GLN A 123 44.52 7.76 -6.32
C GLN A 123 45.94 7.34 -6.73
N TYR A 124 46.09 6.12 -7.27
CA TYR A 124 47.40 5.58 -7.64
C TYR A 124 47.71 5.75 -9.13
N ASN A 125 46.84 6.45 -9.88
CA ASN A 125 46.95 6.65 -11.33
C ASN A 125 47.17 5.33 -12.10
N ILE A 126 46.45 4.27 -11.71
CA ILE A 126 46.49 2.96 -12.37
C ILE A 126 45.09 2.53 -12.80
N THR A 127 45.00 1.53 -13.67
CA THR A 127 43.70 1.06 -14.15
C THR A 127 42.92 0.29 -13.08
N SER A 128 41.59 0.40 -13.09
CA SER A 128 40.72 -0.43 -12.23
C SER A 128 40.92 -1.94 -12.45
N SER A 129 41.36 -2.35 -13.66
CA SER A 129 41.74 -3.74 -13.92
C SER A 129 42.98 -4.15 -13.13
N THR A 130 43.98 -3.27 -13.00
CA THR A 130 45.16 -3.51 -12.17
C THR A 130 44.75 -3.63 -10.70
N ILE A 131 43.95 -2.68 -10.19
CA ILE A 131 43.38 -2.72 -8.83
C ILE A 131 42.65 -4.05 -8.58
N SER A 132 41.81 -4.48 -9.53
CA SER A 132 41.10 -5.77 -9.45
C SER A 132 42.05 -6.97 -9.38
N LYS A 133 43.17 -6.96 -10.14
CA LYS A 133 44.19 -8.01 -10.03
C LYS A 133 44.87 -8.00 -8.67
N ILE A 134 45.18 -6.82 -8.13
CA ILE A 134 45.81 -6.65 -6.81
C ILE A 134 44.91 -7.22 -5.71
N ILE A 135 43.65 -6.77 -5.65
CA ILE A 135 42.66 -7.16 -4.65
C ILE A 135 42.33 -8.65 -4.68
N ASN A 136 42.28 -9.25 -5.87
CA ASN A 136 41.99 -10.68 -6.01
C ASN A 136 43.26 -11.56 -5.92
N CYS A 137 44.38 -11.01 -5.47
CA CYS A 137 45.68 -11.69 -5.39
C CYS A 137 46.13 -12.35 -6.71
N LYS A 138 45.71 -11.80 -7.86
CA LYS A 138 46.08 -12.25 -9.20
C LYS A 138 47.31 -11.52 -9.74
N HIS A 139 47.73 -10.44 -9.09
CA HIS A 139 48.97 -9.74 -9.42
C HIS A 139 50.17 -10.47 -8.80
N SER A 140 51.33 -10.47 -9.47
CA SER A 140 52.55 -11.14 -8.99
C SER A 140 52.93 -10.68 -7.57
N ALA A 141 52.92 -9.36 -7.34
CA ALA A 141 53.23 -8.74 -6.06
C ALA A 141 52.25 -9.06 -4.92
N THR A 142 51.02 -9.53 -5.20
CA THR A 142 50.03 -9.87 -4.16
C THR A 142 49.68 -11.35 -4.09
N LYS A 143 50.35 -12.20 -4.87
CA LYS A 143 50.04 -13.64 -4.94
C LYS A 143 50.29 -14.37 -3.61
N HIS A 144 51.19 -13.86 -2.78
CA HIS A 144 51.50 -14.40 -1.45
C HIS A 144 50.47 -14.00 -0.38
N LEU A 145 49.62 -13.00 -0.66
CA LEU A 145 48.58 -12.55 0.27
C LEU A 145 47.38 -13.51 0.23
N LYS A 146 46.87 -13.85 1.41
CA LYS A 146 45.62 -14.61 1.53
C LYS A 146 44.45 -13.63 1.50
N ILE A 147 43.50 -13.85 0.58
CA ILE A 147 42.22 -13.10 0.60
C ILE A 147 41.55 -13.41 1.95
N PRO A 148 41.31 -12.41 2.82
CA PRO A 148 40.65 -12.64 4.09
C PRO A 148 39.28 -13.26 3.80
N LYS A 149 39.05 -14.47 4.32
CA LYS A 149 37.86 -15.28 4.00
C LYS A 149 36.55 -14.68 4.51
N ASN A 150 36.59 -13.63 5.34
CA ASN A 150 35.43 -13.28 6.16
C ASN A 150 35.36 -11.84 6.68
N ILE A 151 35.69 -10.84 5.86
CA ILE A 151 35.53 -9.44 6.30
C ILE A 151 34.57 -8.74 5.35
N ASN A 152 33.32 -8.60 5.81
CA ASN A 152 32.35 -7.57 5.43
C ASN A 152 32.22 -7.26 3.93
N LYS A 153 32.37 -8.26 3.06
CA LYS A 153 32.08 -8.05 1.65
C LYS A 153 30.58 -7.88 1.53
N LYS A 154 30.15 -6.66 1.21
CA LYS A 154 28.82 -6.43 0.63
C LYS A 154 28.63 -7.49 -0.44
N HIS A 155 27.55 -8.25 -0.34
CA HIS A 155 27.18 -9.17 -1.42
C HIS A 155 27.15 -8.35 -2.72
N ARG A 156 27.56 -8.92 -3.85
CA ARG A 156 27.98 -8.17 -5.06
C ARG A 156 26.95 -7.14 -5.57
N ASN A 157 25.68 -7.30 -5.18
CA ASN A 157 24.53 -6.45 -5.51
C ASN A 157 23.76 -5.94 -4.28
N SER A 158 24.34 -6.03 -3.09
CA SER A 158 23.67 -5.67 -1.83
C SER A 158 24.08 -4.27 -1.38
N PRO A 159 23.12 -3.37 -1.11
CA PRO A 159 23.43 -2.04 -0.60
C PRO A 159 24.05 -2.09 0.81
N LEU A 160 23.72 -3.11 1.60
CA LEU A 160 24.13 -3.26 2.99
C LEU A 160 25.08 -4.45 3.20
N THR A 161 25.84 -4.38 4.28
CA THR A 161 26.69 -5.44 4.85
C THR A 161 25.84 -6.48 5.60
N LYS A 162 26.46 -7.62 5.94
CA LYS A 162 25.77 -8.68 6.70
C LYS A 162 25.34 -8.17 8.08
N GLU A 163 26.21 -7.38 8.70
CA GLU A 163 26.06 -6.80 10.03
C GLU A 163 24.89 -5.81 10.07
N GLU A 164 24.78 -4.93 9.07
CA GLU A 164 23.64 -4.00 8.93
C GLU A 164 22.30 -4.74 8.77
N TYR A 165 22.27 -5.84 8.01
CA TYR A 165 21.05 -6.67 7.93
C TYR A 165 20.69 -7.35 9.25
N LEU A 166 21.69 -7.76 10.04
CA LEU A 166 21.45 -8.30 11.37
C LEU A 166 20.94 -7.22 12.33
N GLN A 167 21.40 -5.98 12.20
CA GLN A 167 20.87 -4.84 12.96
C GLN A 167 19.39 -4.59 12.63
N ILE A 168 19.01 -4.61 11.35
CA ILE A 168 17.59 -4.50 10.93
C ILE A 168 16.73 -5.57 11.60
N TYR A 169 17.18 -6.83 11.56
CA TYR A 169 16.47 -7.95 12.20
C TYR A 169 16.32 -7.74 13.71
N ASN A 170 17.41 -7.35 14.39
CA ASN A 170 17.41 -7.16 15.83
C ASN A 170 16.53 -5.96 16.26
N LYS A 171 16.54 -4.86 15.50
CA LYS A 171 15.64 -3.71 15.72
C LYS A 171 14.17 -4.08 15.57
N TYR A 172 13.83 -4.91 14.59
CA TYR A 172 12.47 -5.43 14.45
C TYR A 172 12.10 -6.36 15.59
N LYS A 173 13.00 -7.28 15.97
CA LYS A 173 12.79 -8.26 17.06
C LYS A 173 12.59 -7.59 18.43
N SER A 174 13.26 -6.46 18.69
CA SER A 174 13.08 -5.69 19.94
C SER A 174 11.74 -4.94 20.02
N SER A 175 10.83 -5.14 19.05
CA SER A 175 9.40 -4.74 19.05
C SER A 175 9.10 -3.23 18.93
N ASN A 176 10.10 -2.38 18.66
CA ASN A 176 9.92 -0.92 18.57
C ASN A 176 9.85 -0.37 17.14
N PHE A 177 9.98 -1.21 16.12
CA PHE A 177 10.02 -0.75 14.73
C PHE A 177 9.04 -1.52 13.86
N THR A 178 8.23 -0.78 13.10
CA THR A 178 7.45 -1.29 11.98
C THR A 178 8.38 -1.54 10.77
N GLN A 179 7.91 -2.35 9.82
CA GLN A 179 8.67 -2.61 8.60
C GLN A 179 8.89 -1.33 7.77
N ASN A 180 7.91 -0.42 7.78
CA ASN A 180 7.96 0.83 7.01
C ASN A 180 8.97 1.82 7.60
N GLU A 181 9.09 1.87 8.93
CA GLU A 181 10.14 2.66 9.59
C GLU A 181 11.53 2.14 9.21
N LEU A 182 11.70 0.81 9.15
CA LEU A 182 12.98 0.21 8.73
C LEU A 182 13.28 0.43 7.24
N VAL A 183 12.27 0.44 6.36
CA VAL A 183 12.45 0.81 4.94
C VAL A 183 12.95 2.24 4.83
N THR A 184 12.38 3.15 5.60
CA THR A 184 12.76 4.57 5.59
C THR A 184 14.15 4.78 6.18
N GLU A 185 14.46 4.14 7.29
CA GLU A 185 15.75 4.29 7.99
C GLU A 185 16.93 3.72 7.18
N TYR A 186 16.74 2.59 6.50
CA TYR A 186 17.82 1.89 5.80
C TYR A 186 17.79 2.06 4.27
N GLU A 187 16.82 2.80 3.73
CA GLU A 187 16.63 3.03 2.30
C GLU A 187 16.60 1.73 1.46
N ILE A 188 16.03 0.66 2.01
CA ILE A 188 15.92 -0.64 1.34
C ILE A 188 14.47 -0.99 1.05
N GLY A 189 14.23 -1.68 -0.07
CA GLY A 189 12.87 -2.05 -0.47
C GLY A 189 12.15 -2.95 0.55
N GLN A 190 10.83 -2.76 0.71
CA GLN A 190 9.96 -3.51 1.62
C GLN A 190 10.13 -5.03 1.53
N LYS A 191 10.25 -5.57 0.30
CA LYS A 191 10.43 -7.01 0.06
C LYS A 191 11.72 -7.55 0.70
N THR A 192 12.77 -6.74 0.76
CA THR A 192 14.03 -7.08 1.40
C THR A 192 13.86 -7.11 2.92
N ILE A 193 13.24 -6.08 3.52
CA ILE A 193 12.88 -6.05 4.95
C ILE A 193 12.06 -7.29 5.33
N TYR A 194 11.01 -7.59 4.57
CA TYR A 194 10.20 -8.78 4.78
C TYR A 194 11.04 -10.06 4.74
N SER A 195 11.94 -10.20 3.75
CA SER A 195 12.81 -11.38 3.63
C SER A 195 13.79 -11.50 4.79
N ILE A 196 14.29 -10.38 5.31
CA ILE A 196 15.17 -10.32 6.49
C ILE A 196 14.40 -10.84 7.72
N ILE A 197 13.21 -10.28 7.99
CA ILE A 197 12.36 -10.60 9.14
C ILE A 197 11.87 -12.06 9.11
N LYS A 198 11.59 -12.58 7.92
CA LYS A 198 11.18 -13.98 7.73
C LYS A 198 12.32 -14.98 7.72
N GLY A 199 13.57 -14.56 7.90
CA GLY A 199 14.72 -15.46 7.80
C GLY A 199 14.87 -16.08 6.39
N LYS A 200 14.39 -15.41 5.35
CA LYS A 200 14.52 -15.86 3.95
C LYS A 200 15.71 -15.19 3.24
N HIS A 201 16.24 -14.11 3.81
CA HIS A 201 17.41 -13.41 3.29
C HIS A 201 18.69 -14.16 3.67
N TRP A 202 19.71 -14.17 2.79
CA TRP A 202 20.95 -14.93 3.00
C TRP A 202 21.68 -14.55 4.31
N SER A 203 21.53 -13.30 4.76
CA SER A 203 22.12 -12.84 6.02
C SER A 203 21.37 -13.29 7.26
N THR A 204 20.09 -13.69 7.16
CA THR A 204 19.23 -14.07 8.28
C THR A 204 18.66 -15.48 8.18
N GLN A 205 19.07 -16.28 7.20
CA GLN A 205 18.58 -17.66 6.99
C GLN A 205 18.81 -18.63 8.16
N HIS A 206 19.68 -18.28 9.08
CA HIS A 206 20.00 -19.05 10.29
C HIS A 206 19.26 -18.53 11.53
N LEU A 207 18.45 -17.49 11.40
CA LEU A 207 17.68 -16.89 12.47
C LEU A 207 16.23 -17.41 12.44
N GLU A 208 15.58 -17.35 13.59
CA GLU A 208 14.17 -17.74 13.72
C GLU A 208 13.26 -16.85 12.87
N THR A 209 12.19 -17.44 12.31
CA THR A 209 11.20 -16.66 11.56
C THR A 209 10.32 -15.87 12.51
N ILE A 210 10.27 -14.55 12.36
CA ILE A 210 9.37 -13.70 13.15
C ILE A 210 7.97 -13.73 12.53
N LYS A 211 6.96 -14.15 13.33
CA LYS A 211 5.56 -14.04 12.93
C LYS A 211 5.17 -12.57 12.94
N THR A 212 4.67 -12.10 11.81
CA THR A 212 4.24 -10.71 11.61
C THR A 212 2.72 -10.74 11.64
N THR A 213 2.12 -10.20 12.70
CA THR A 213 0.67 -10.10 12.85
C THR A 213 0.29 -8.66 13.16
N GLY A 214 -0.97 -8.32 12.88
CA GLY A 214 -1.51 -7.00 13.14
C GLY A 214 -0.83 -5.86 12.38
N GLU A 215 -0.61 -4.73 13.06
CA GLU A 215 0.01 -3.52 12.47
C GLU A 215 1.42 -3.74 11.93
N ASN A 216 2.11 -4.77 12.43
CA ASN A 216 3.46 -5.12 12.01
C ASN A 216 3.49 -5.93 10.72
N HIS A 217 2.33 -6.33 10.19
CA HIS A 217 2.22 -6.97 8.89
C HIS A 217 2.44 -5.93 7.78
N TYR A 218 3.22 -6.29 6.75
CA TYR A 218 3.59 -5.35 5.67
C TYR A 218 2.40 -4.88 4.84
N ASP A 219 1.34 -5.69 4.73
CA ASP A 219 0.07 -5.31 4.11
C ASP A 219 -0.91 -4.59 5.06
N SER A 220 -0.52 -4.31 6.32
CA SER A 220 -1.39 -3.60 7.25
C SER A 220 -1.37 -2.10 6.93
N ASN A 221 -2.48 -1.60 6.40
CA ASN A 221 -2.69 -0.17 6.14
C ASN A 221 -3.21 0.60 7.36
N LEU A 222 -3.44 -0.08 8.48
CA LEU A 222 -4.03 0.50 9.68
C LEU A 222 -3.15 0.27 10.90
N THR A 223 -3.00 1.32 11.71
CA THR A 223 -2.46 1.25 13.06
C THR A 223 -3.52 0.78 14.05
N LYS A 224 -3.09 0.25 15.21
CA LYS A 224 -4.03 -0.12 16.28
C LYS A 224 -4.88 1.07 16.73
N LYS A 225 -4.31 2.27 16.75
CA LYS A 225 -5.00 3.51 17.14
C LYS A 225 -6.10 3.88 16.16
N GLU A 226 -5.86 3.79 14.85
CA GLU A 226 -6.88 4.04 13.82
C GLU A 226 -8.03 3.04 13.91
N CYS A 227 -7.72 1.75 14.08
CA CYS A 227 -8.76 0.74 14.30
C CYS A 227 -9.64 1.05 15.52
N LEU A 228 -9.04 1.49 16.63
CA LEU A 228 -9.79 1.91 17.82
C LEU A 228 -10.65 3.15 17.56
N ASN A 229 -10.20 4.09 16.74
CA ASN A 229 -10.99 5.25 16.36
C ASN A 229 -12.17 4.86 15.48
N ILE A 230 -11.98 3.99 14.47
CA ILE A 230 -13.05 3.43 13.64
C ILE A 230 -14.13 2.80 14.53
N TYR A 231 -13.71 1.95 15.49
CA TYR A 231 -14.62 1.31 16.45
C TYR A 231 -15.41 2.33 17.28
N LYS A 232 -14.73 3.33 17.86
CA LYS A 232 -15.36 4.38 18.68
C LYS A 232 -16.33 5.25 17.88
N GLU A 233 -15.95 5.66 16.67
CA GLU A 233 -16.78 6.50 15.81
C GLU A 233 -18.04 5.77 15.36
N TYR A 234 -17.93 4.49 15.01
CA TYR A 234 -19.09 3.65 14.66
C TYR A 234 -20.11 3.57 15.81
N ASN A 235 -19.61 3.37 17.04
CA ASN A 235 -20.47 3.22 18.22
C ASN A 235 -21.08 4.53 18.70
N LYS A 236 -20.36 5.65 18.60
CA LYS A 236 -20.80 6.95 19.13
C LYS A 236 -21.66 7.77 18.16
N ASN A 237 -21.33 7.76 16.86
CA ASN A 237 -21.80 8.78 15.92
C ASN A 237 -22.78 8.24 14.85
N ASN A 238 -23.27 7.00 14.99
CA ASN A 238 -24.19 6.35 14.02
C ASN A 238 -23.68 6.35 12.56
N TYR A 239 -22.37 6.38 12.33
CA TYR A 239 -21.80 6.25 10.99
C TYR A 239 -22.17 4.92 10.34
N LYS A 240 -22.42 4.95 9.03
CA LYS A 240 -22.47 3.74 8.20
C LYS A 240 -21.06 3.20 8.01
N GLN A 241 -20.92 1.87 7.93
CA GLN A 241 -19.63 1.23 7.68
C GLN A 241 -18.98 1.72 6.37
N SER A 242 -19.78 2.04 5.35
CA SER A 242 -19.31 2.60 4.07
C SER A 242 -18.73 4.01 4.21
N GLU A 243 -19.27 4.84 5.10
CA GLU A 243 -18.76 6.20 5.36
C GLU A 243 -17.40 6.13 6.05
N LEU A 244 -17.25 5.24 7.03
CA LEU A 244 -15.96 4.98 7.68
C LEU A 244 -14.95 4.38 6.70
N ALA A 245 -15.38 3.48 5.81
CA ALA A 245 -14.52 2.90 4.78
C ALA A 245 -13.90 3.99 3.90
N SER A 246 -14.72 4.92 3.39
CA SER A 246 -14.25 6.07 2.61
C SER A 246 -13.36 7.00 3.43
N LYS A 247 -13.73 7.30 4.68
CA LYS A 247 -12.99 8.23 5.56
C LYS A 247 -11.57 7.75 5.86
N TYR A 248 -11.39 6.45 6.07
CA TYR A 248 -10.08 5.85 6.39
C TYR A 248 -9.39 5.20 5.18
N ASN A 249 -9.96 5.34 3.98
CA ASN A 249 -9.47 4.73 2.74
C ASN A 249 -9.20 3.22 2.87
N ILE A 250 -10.16 2.49 3.44
CA ILE A 250 -10.09 1.03 3.63
C ILE A 250 -11.36 0.37 3.09
N SER A 251 -11.32 -0.96 2.93
CA SER A 251 -12.50 -1.69 2.50
C SER A 251 -13.59 -1.68 3.58
N GLN A 252 -14.86 -1.70 3.17
CA GLN A 252 -15.99 -1.85 4.09
C GLN A 252 -15.92 -3.17 4.87
N GLU A 253 -15.37 -4.23 4.27
CA GLU A 253 -15.15 -5.51 4.92
C GLU A 253 -14.16 -5.38 6.10
N THR A 254 -13.10 -4.60 5.95
CA THR A 254 -12.15 -4.29 7.04
C THR A 254 -12.86 -3.56 8.18
N VAL A 255 -13.67 -2.54 7.86
CA VAL A 255 -14.49 -1.83 8.86
C VAL A 255 -15.42 -2.81 9.57
N SER A 256 -16.11 -3.68 8.83
CA SER A 256 -16.99 -4.71 9.37
C SER A 256 -16.27 -5.61 10.37
N ARG A 257 -15.06 -6.08 10.05
CA ARG A 257 -14.26 -6.89 10.97
C ARG A 257 -13.88 -6.13 12.23
N ILE A 258 -13.47 -4.87 12.11
CA ILE A 258 -13.11 -4.00 13.24
C ILE A 258 -14.32 -3.79 14.17
N VAL A 259 -15.47 -3.40 13.63
CA VAL A 259 -16.65 -3.07 14.45
C VAL A 259 -17.31 -4.30 15.07
N ASN A 260 -17.13 -5.48 14.47
CA ASN A 260 -17.62 -6.75 15.00
C ASN A 260 -16.60 -7.44 15.93
N GLY A 261 -15.44 -6.83 16.21
CA GLY A 261 -14.41 -7.43 17.07
C GLY A 261 -13.66 -8.62 16.45
N ASN A 262 -13.81 -8.85 15.13
CA ASN A 262 -13.17 -9.95 14.39
C ASN A 262 -11.86 -9.50 13.70
N HIS A 263 -11.23 -8.43 14.18
CA HIS A 263 -10.00 -7.87 13.64
C HIS A 263 -8.95 -7.82 14.75
N TRP A 264 -7.69 -8.14 14.43
CA TRP A 264 -6.57 -8.28 15.38
C TRP A 264 -6.41 -7.12 16.38
N SER A 265 -6.85 -5.92 16.00
CA SER A 265 -6.76 -4.72 16.83
C SER A 265 -7.89 -4.60 17.86
N THR A 266 -8.94 -5.40 17.72
CA THR A 266 -10.23 -5.31 18.43
C THR A 266 -10.68 -6.64 19.06
N ASP A 267 -9.85 -7.68 19.03
CA ASP A 267 -10.19 -9.04 19.53
C ASP A 267 -10.65 -9.07 21.00
N ASN A 268 -10.33 -8.04 21.80
CA ASN A 268 -10.72 -7.92 23.21
C ASN A 268 -11.76 -6.83 23.49
N LEU A 269 -12.34 -6.22 22.47
CA LEU A 269 -13.39 -5.21 22.65
C LEU A 269 -14.74 -5.91 22.77
N GLU A 270 -15.57 -5.46 23.73
CA GLU A 270 -16.94 -5.95 23.85
C GLU A 270 -17.68 -5.73 22.53
N ILE A 271 -18.09 -6.81 21.88
CA ILE A 271 -18.80 -6.71 20.62
C ILE A 271 -20.15 -6.07 20.92
N THR A 272 -20.27 -4.78 20.60
CA THR A 272 -21.55 -4.09 20.51
C THR A 272 -22.18 -4.55 19.21
N VAL A 273 -22.64 -5.80 19.18
CA VAL A 273 -23.45 -6.31 18.08
C VAL A 273 -24.72 -5.46 18.10
N LYS A 274 -24.73 -4.36 17.34
CA LYS A 274 -25.96 -3.78 16.81
C LYS A 274 -26.48 -4.86 15.87
N ASP A 275 -27.17 -5.87 16.43
CA ASP A 275 -27.79 -6.93 15.65
C ASP A 275 -28.60 -6.20 14.58
N LYS A 276 -28.25 -6.38 13.30
CA LYS A 276 -28.93 -5.68 12.21
C LYS A 276 -30.44 -6.00 12.23
N ARG A 277 -30.85 -7.07 12.91
CA ARG A 277 -32.25 -7.44 13.18
C ARG A 277 -32.89 -6.64 14.33
N CYS A 278 -32.11 -6.14 15.28
CA CYS A 278 -32.55 -5.29 16.38
C CYS A 278 -32.10 -3.84 16.14
N GLN A 279 -32.59 -3.20 15.09
CA GLN A 279 -32.53 -1.72 14.99
C GLN A 279 -33.26 -1.02 16.15
N ILE A 280 -34.06 -1.79 16.90
CA ILE A 280 -34.93 -1.32 17.97
C ILE A 280 -34.23 -1.55 19.31
N SER A 281 -34.13 -0.49 20.12
CA SER A 281 -33.54 -0.59 21.46
C SER A 281 -34.34 -1.55 22.34
N LYS A 282 -33.68 -2.18 23.33
CA LYS A 282 -34.34 -3.08 24.30
C LYS A 282 -35.49 -2.37 25.02
N ASN A 283 -35.31 -1.10 25.38
CA ASN A 283 -36.32 -0.30 26.07
C ASN A 283 -37.55 -0.08 25.19
N LEU A 284 -37.34 0.30 23.93
CA LEU A 284 -38.42 0.46 22.96
C LEU A 284 -39.19 -0.85 22.72
N CYS A 285 -38.49 -1.99 22.65
CA CYS A 285 -39.15 -3.30 22.57
C CYS A 285 -40.05 -3.59 23.79
N LEU A 286 -39.60 -3.22 24.99
CA LEU A 286 -40.37 -3.41 26.23
C LEU A 286 -41.58 -2.47 26.28
N GLU A 287 -41.43 -1.24 25.79
CA GLU A 287 -42.52 -0.27 25.68
C GLU A 287 -43.62 -0.75 24.73
N VAL A 288 -43.26 -1.17 23.52
CA VAL A 288 -44.17 -1.78 22.53
C VAL A 288 -44.89 -2.99 23.12
N TYR A 289 -44.15 -3.86 23.81
CA TYR A 289 -44.73 -5.04 24.46
C TYR A 289 -45.76 -4.68 25.54
N ASN A 290 -45.44 -3.71 26.41
CA ASN A 290 -46.33 -3.30 27.50
C ASN A 290 -47.59 -2.60 26.95
N LYS A 291 -47.44 -1.68 25.98
CA LYS A 291 -48.59 -1.06 25.32
C LYS A 291 -49.53 -2.08 24.68
N TYR A 292 -48.99 -3.10 24.01
CA TYR A 292 -49.80 -4.17 23.45
C TYR A 292 -50.52 -4.99 24.52
N LYS A 293 -49.85 -5.28 25.65
CA LYS A 293 -50.42 -6.04 26.76
C LYS A 293 -51.65 -5.38 27.38
N ASP A 294 -51.71 -4.05 27.36
CA ASP A 294 -52.83 -3.28 27.92
C ASP A 294 -54.08 -3.29 27.00
N ASN A 295 -54.06 -4.04 25.90
CA ASN A 295 -55.17 -4.43 25.00
C ASN A 295 -55.81 -3.35 24.12
N ASN A 296 -55.24 -2.14 24.07
CA ASN A 296 -55.84 -1.02 23.34
C ASN A 296 -55.24 -0.78 21.95
N TYR A 297 -54.27 -1.59 21.52
CA TYR A 297 -53.57 -1.37 20.24
C TYR A 297 -53.47 -2.63 19.39
N THR A 298 -53.64 -2.45 18.10
CA THR A 298 -53.30 -3.43 17.07
C THR A 298 -51.80 -3.40 16.79
N GLN A 299 -51.26 -4.49 16.23
CA GLN A 299 -49.85 -4.54 15.82
C GLN A 299 -49.51 -3.53 14.72
N GLN A 300 -50.50 -3.11 13.93
CA GLN A 300 -50.32 -2.11 12.88
C GLN A 300 -50.23 -0.70 13.49
N GLU A 301 -51.11 -0.35 14.41
CA GLU A 301 -51.04 0.95 15.12
C GLU A 301 -49.70 1.12 15.85
N LEU A 302 -49.19 0.07 16.50
CA LEU A 302 -47.85 0.12 17.12
C LEU A 302 -46.72 0.17 16.08
N ALA A 303 -46.89 -0.43 14.91
CA ALA A 303 -45.91 -0.36 13.83
C ALA A 303 -45.79 1.08 13.31
N ASP A 304 -46.92 1.72 13.09
CA ASP A 304 -47.02 3.09 12.58
C ASP A 304 -46.55 4.10 13.65
N GLU A 305 -46.96 3.92 14.91
CA GLU A 305 -46.58 4.80 16.02
C GLU A 305 -45.07 4.83 16.27
N TYR A 306 -44.43 3.66 16.27
CA TYR A 306 -43.00 3.54 16.57
C TYR A 306 -42.10 3.52 15.32
N ASN A 307 -42.68 3.66 14.12
CA ASN A 307 -42.00 3.57 12.83
C ASN A 307 -41.13 2.29 12.71
N ILE A 308 -41.72 1.15 13.06
CA ILE A 308 -41.08 -0.16 13.01
C ILE A 308 -41.93 -1.11 12.18
N SER A 309 -41.32 -2.10 11.54
CA SER A 309 -42.10 -3.04 10.72
C SER A 309 -43.12 -3.79 11.59
N ARG A 310 -44.34 -4.01 11.07
CA ARG A 310 -45.36 -4.85 11.72
C ARG A 310 -44.83 -6.22 12.09
N ARG A 311 -43.93 -6.79 11.26
CA ARG A 311 -43.24 -8.05 11.57
C ARG A 311 -42.47 -7.96 12.88
N THR A 312 -41.73 -6.87 13.10
CA THR A 312 -40.95 -6.69 14.32
C THR A 312 -41.85 -6.52 15.54
N VAL A 313 -42.94 -5.75 15.43
CA VAL A 313 -43.97 -5.69 16.48
C VAL A 313 -44.47 -7.10 16.80
N SER A 314 -44.79 -7.89 15.77
CA SER A 314 -45.24 -9.28 15.93
C SER A 314 -44.20 -10.16 16.66
N GLU A 315 -42.92 -10.04 16.31
CA GLU A 315 -41.85 -10.76 17.00
C GLU A 315 -41.71 -10.31 18.46
N ILE A 316 -41.87 -9.01 18.76
CA ILE A 316 -41.83 -8.44 20.11
C ILE A 316 -42.97 -9.01 20.96
N VAL A 317 -44.21 -8.90 20.51
CA VAL A 317 -45.41 -9.30 21.29
C VAL A 317 -45.53 -10.82 21.46
N ASN A 318 -45.04 -11.60 20.49
CA ASN A 318 -44.98 -13.06 20.57
C ASN A 318 -43.73 -13.58 21.33
N ALA A 319 -42.94 -12.69 21.95
CA ALA A 319 -41.70 -13.04 22.68
C ALA A 319 -40.67 -13.80 21.82
N LYS A 320 -40.69 -13.60 20.50
CA LYS A 320 -39.69 -14.15 19.56
C LYS A 320 -38.51 -13.21 19.36
N HIS A 321 -38.68 -11.93 19.65
CA HIS A 321 -37.63 -10.93 19.60
C HIS A 321 -36.64 -11.13 20.78
N PRO A 322 -35.30 -11.01 20.57
CA PRO A 322 -34.31 -11.21 21.63
C PRO A 322 -34.58 -10.38 22.90
N SER A 323 -34.99 -9.12 22.74
CA SER A 323 -35.30 -8.21 23.84
C SER A 323 -36.50 -8.62 24.70
N THR A 324 -37.42 -9.45 24.18
CA THR A 324 -38.63 -9.90 24.89
C THR A 324 -38.69 -11.42 25.08
N LYS A 325 -37.61 -12.16 24.81
CA LYS A 325 -37.55 -13.63 24.89
C LYS A 325 -37.91 -14.20 26.28
N ASN A 326 -37.70 -13.43 27.35
CA ASN A 326 -38.03 -13.83 28.73
C ASN A 326 -39.46 -13.44 29.14
N LYS A 327 -40.27 -12.90 28.22
CA LYS A 327 -41.68 -12.55 28.46
C LYS A 327 -42.59 -13.66 27.96
N LYS A 328 -43.81 -13.74 28.51
CA LYS A 328 -44.83 -14.69 28.05
C LYS A 328 -45.40 -14.19 26.73
N ALA A 329 -45.53 -15.05 25.72
CA ALA A 329 -46.19 -14.67 24.48
C ALA A 329 -47.60 -14.12 24.76
N LEU A 330 -47.89 -12.92 24.26
CA LEU A 330 -49.22 -12.31 24.33
C LEU A 330 -50.07 -12.96 23.23
N VAL A 331 -50.69 -14.09 23.55
CA VAL A 331 -51.56 -14.83 22.64
C VAL A 331 -52.85 -14.03 22.44
N GLN A 332 -52.79 -13.03 21.56
CA GLN A 332 -53.98 -12.42 20.98
C GLN A 332 -54.05 -12.76 19.50
N ASN A 333 -55.26 -12.67 18.97
CA ASN A 333 -55.54 -13.11 17.61
C ASN A 333 -54.93 -12.10 16.64
N ASN A 334 -53.67 -12.35 16.24
CA ASN A 334 -52.79 -11.49 15.41
C ASN A 334 -53.39 -11.05 14.06
N ASN A 335 -54.56 -11.60 13.69
CA ASN A 335 -55.28 -11.35 12.45
C ASN A 335 -56.56 -10.52 12.61
N SER A 336 -56.92 -10.12 13.85
CA SER A 336 -58.07 -9.24 14.08
C SER A 336 -57.79 -7.85 13.52
N LYS A 337 -58.58 -7.42 12.52
CA LYS A 337 -58.57 -6.04 12.01
C LYS A 337 -59.18 -5.03 13.00
N LEU A 338 -59.85 -5.53 14.04
CA LEU A 338 -60.60 -4.73 15.00
C LEU A 338 -59.89 -4.71 16.35
N SER A 339 -59.84 -3.52 16.97
CA SER A 339 -59.46 -3.36 18.37
C SER A 339 -60.53 -3.96 19.29
N LYS A 340 -60.17 -4.19 20.57
CA LYS A 340 -61.12 -4.68 21.56
C LYS A 340 -62.28 -3.70 21.75
N ASP A 341 -61.98 -2.41 21.83
CA ASP A 341 -62.96 -1.36 22.08
C ASP A 341 -63.96 -1.22 20.92
N THR A 342 -63.49 -1.24 19.67
CA THR A 342 -64.39 -1.26 18.51
C THR A 342 -65.29 -2.50 18.53
N CYS A 343 -64.78 -3.67 18.95
CA CYS A 343 -65.64 -4.84 19.08
C CYS A 343 -66.68 -4.69 20.19
N LEU A 344 -66.35 -4.04 21.31
CA LEU A 344 -67.30 -3.76 22.39
C LEU A 344 -68.36 -2.75 21.95
N GLU A 345 -67.96 -1.72 21.21
CA GLU A 345 -68.87 -0.74 20.61
C GLU A 345 -69.88 -1.43 19.67
N ILE A 346 -69.40 -2.27 18.74
CA ILE A 346 -70.24 -3.09 17.86
C ILE A 346 -71.23 -3.94 18.68
N TYR A 347 -70.77 -4.56 19.77
CA TYR A 347 -71.61 -5.38 20.65
C TYR A 347 -72.70 -4.54 21.32
N TYR A 348 -72.38 -3.38 21.88
CA TYR A 348 -73.36 -2.52 22.55
C TYR A 348 -74.35 -1.89 21.57
N GLU A 349 -73.89 -1.44 20.40
CA GLU A 349 -74.77 -0.90 19.37
C GLU A 349 -75.78 -1.94 18.85
N TYR A 350 -75.33 -3.18 18.65
CA TYR A 350 -76.22 -4.27 18.25
C TYR A 350 -77.34 -4.50 19.27
N ASN A 351 -77.02 -4.51 20.56
CA ASN A 351 -77.98 -4.79 21.62
C ASN A 351 -78.90 -3.60 21.95
N LYS A 352 -78.47 -2.36 21.67
CA LYS A 352 -79.21 -1.15 22.06
C LYS A 352 -80.11 -0.60 20.94
N ASN A 353 -79.68 -0.70 19.68
CA ASN A 353 -80.24 0.10 18.59
C ASN A 353 -80.96 -0.72 17.50
N ASN A 354 -81.28 -2.00 17.74
CA ASN A 354 -81.91 -2.90 16.76
C ASN A 354 -81.20 -2.99 15.39
N TYR A 355 -79.89 -2.72 15.33
CA TYR A 355 -79.13 -2.88 14.09
C TYR A 355 -79.04 -4.35 13.67
N THR A 356 -79.18 -4.60 12.37
CA THR A 356 -78.86 -5.90 11.79
C THR A 356 -77.35 -6.11 11.72
N GLN A 357 -76.90 -7.38 11.71
CA GLN A 357 -75.49 -7.71 11.57
C GLN A 357 -74.88 -7.20 10.25
N LYS A 358 -75.73 -7.01 9.22
CA LYS A 358 -75.33 -6.48 7.92
C LYS A 358 -75.02 -4.99 8.00
N GLU A 359 -75.90 -4.20 8.61
CA GLU A 359 -75.73 -2.75 8.77
C GLU A 359 -74.48 -2.41 9.59
N LEU A 360 -74.23 -3.12 10.70
CA LEU A 360 -72.99 -2.94 11.46
C LEU A 360 -71.75 -3.39 10.67
N GLY A 361 -71.88 -4.41 9.82
CA GLY A 361 -70.80 -4.84 8.94
C GLY A 361 -70.41 -3.74 7.95
N GLU A 362 -71.39 -3.07 7.36
CA GLU A 362 -71.19 -1.93 6.48
C GLU A 362 -70.61 -0.73 7.24
N LYS A 363 -71.18 -0.38 8.41
CA LYS A 363 -70.74 0.76 9.24
C LYS A 363 -69.28 0.66 9.66
N TYR A 364 -68.83 -0.51 10.11
CA TYR A 364 -67.46 -0.73 10.60
C TYR A 364 -66.53 -1.35 9.54
N ASN A 365 -66.98 -1.48 8.29
CA ASN A 365 -66.23 -2.08 7.18
C ASN A 365 -65.68 -3.48 7.50
N ILE A 366 -66.53 -4.35 8.05
CA ILE A 366 -66.21 -5.74 8.41
C ILE A 366 -67.28 -6.70 7.92
N SER A 367 -66.92 -7.97 7.77
CA SER A 367 -67.91 -8.96 7.34
C SER A 367 -69.03 -9.09 8.38
N PRO A 368 -70.31 -9.23 7.96
CA PRO A 368 -71.42 -9.51 8.87
C PRO A 368 -71.18 -10.76 9.74
N ARG A 369 -70.41 -11.73 9.23
CA ARG A 369 -69.97 -12.91 9.99
C ARG A 369 -69.07 -12.54 11.17
N THR A 370 -68.21 -11.54 11.04
CA THR A 370 -67.39 -11.03 12.14
C THR A 370 -68.28 -10.39 13.20
N VAL A 371 -69.21 -9.52 12.79
CA VAL A 371 -70.23 -8.93 13.68
C VAL A 371 -70.98 -10.02 14.43
N SER A 372 -71.48 -11.03 13.72
CA SER A 372 -72.16 -12.19 14.29
C SER A 372 -71.33 -12.92 15.34
N ARG A 373 -70.01 -13.08 15.14
CA ARG A 373 -69.15 -13.70 16.14
C ARG A 373 -68.98 -12.80 17.37
N ILE A 374 -68.88 -11.49 17.17
CA ILE A 374 -68.78 -10.49 18.25
C ILE A 374 -70.06 -10.52 19.10
N THR A 375 -71.22 -10.42 18.46
CA THR A 375 -72.53 -10.35 19.14
C THR A 375 -72.90 -11.65 19.84
N ASN A 376 -72.51 -12.80 19.29
CA ASN A 376 -72.76 -14.11 19.91
C ASN A 376 -71.67 -14.57 20.89
N HIS A 377 -70.80 -13.68 21.38
CA HIS A 377 -69.68 -14.01 22.29
C HIS A 377 -68.69 -15.08 21.78
N LYS A 378 -68.70 -15.36 20.46
CA LYS A 378 -67.78 -16.30 19.79
C LYS A 378 -66.49 -15.62 19.31
N HIS A 379 -66.35 -14.33 19.60
CA HIS A 379 -65.16 -13.54 19.32
C HIS A 379 -64.34 -13.33 20.59
N TRP A 380 -63.01 -13.21 20.44
CA TRP A 380 -62.09 -13.13 21.58
C TRP A 380 -62.35 -11.91 22.46
N SER A 381 -62.78 -10.80 21.86
CA SER A 381 -63.04 -9.54 22.57
C SER A 381 -64.29 -9.60 23.46
N THR A 382 -65.33 -10.36 23.09
CA THR A 382 -66.63 -10.39 23.81
C THR A 382 -66.87 -11.67 24.62
N LYS A 383 -65.91 -12.62 24.62
CA LYS A 383 -66.04 -13.91 25.31
C LYS A 383 -66.27 -13.80 26.83
N HIS A 384 -65.79 -12.72 27.46
CA HIS A 384 -65.95 -12.49 28.90
C HIS A 384 -67.38 -12.06 29.27
N LEU A 385 -68.07 -11.35 28.37
CA LEU A 385 -69.43 -10.86 28.58
C LEU A 385 -70.48 -12.00 28.65
N GLN A 386 -70.16 -13.18 28.12
CA GLN A 386 -71.05 -14.35 28.16
C GLN A 386 -71.33 -14.83 29.61
N LYS A 387 -70.45 -14.49 30.56
CA LYS A 387 -70.60 -14.86 31.98
C LYS A 387 -71.52 -13.90 32.76
N GLU A 388 -71.76 -12.71 32.25
CA GLU A 388 -72.54 -11.67 32.95
C GLU A 388 -74.03 -11.77 32.65
N THR A 389 -74.42 -12.43 31.55
CA THR A 389 -75.81 -12.58 31.10
C THR A 389 -76.55 -13.80 31.70
N ILE A 390 -75.90 -14.61 32.54
CA ILE A 390 -76.47 -15.83 33.17
C ILE A 390 -76.77 -15.58 34.67
N LYS A 391 -76.91 -14.33 35.09
CA LYS A 391 -77.45 -13.95 36.40
C LYS A 391 -78.74 -13.18 36.18
#